data_AF-A0A7V9U7G8-F1
#
_entry.id   AF-A0A7V9U7G8-F1
#
_cell.length_a   1.000
_cell.length_b   1.000
_cell.length_c   1.000
_cell.angle_alpha   90.00
_cell.angle_beta   90.00
_cell.angle_gamma   90.00
#
_symmetry.space_group_name_H-M   'P 1'
#
loop_
_entity.id
_entity.type
_entity.pdbx_description
1 polymer ?
#
loop_
_entity_poly.entity_id
_entity_poly.type
_entity_poly.pdbx_seq_one_letter_code
_entity_poly.pdbx_strand_id
1 'polypeptide(L)'
;MFQSLRWALRSGEPLDLLAVVSGFLEVTDPRSRDPLARDEQRLPLAELVESFVGTPYAETTAALRALGTDEVLAARIGRELATRRHPMPDWLAGLDQARVEPDVWFMTHVLGDGDDYLIGVTLPSGHALSALVYVDHNLGTVVKDAFVVPEPLEDLAIKMGTLIEDSDQSLTRTDPATARAVVEAAIDSGSRLFPPLTSDSWPVCRPLVEWMVGMLPTGGVAPEWQEWSEEERAAIADAFFASPYGAPLDREDERDLLGSRAVVRHRLRDRRPVPLEPGVRGDAAGRLVPPQGHRRAGVPGEAAGPAARPHPLLPRPLGDSRRPDRGDPGRGR
;
A
#
# COMPACT_ATOMS: atom_id res chain seq x y z
N MET A 1 13.61 -14.20 9.34
CA MET A 1 12.35 -14.22 10.11
C MET A 1 12.54 -13.74 11.55
N PHE A 2 13.09 -14.53 12.49
CA PHE A 2 13.16 -14.14 13.91
C PHE A 2 14.02 -12.90 14.20
N GLN A 3 15.09 -12.65 13.43
CA GLN A 3 15.91 -11.45 13.59
C GLN A 3 15.12 -10.17 13.26
N SER A 4 14.30 -10.18 12.20
CA SER A 4 13.44 -9.05 11.81
C SER A 4 12.40 -8.75 12.88
N LEU A 5 11.72 -9.77 13.41
CA LEU A 5 10.78 -9.61 14.52
C LEU A 5 11.46 -9.08 15.78
N ARG A 6 12.66 -9.58 16.11
CA ARG A 6 13.41 -9.11 17.27
C ARG A 6 13.83 -7.66 17.11
N TRP A 7 14.27 -7.25 15.92
CA TRP A 7 14.63 -5.86 15.65
C TRP A 7 13.40 -4.95 15.78
N ALA A 8 12.29 -5.32 15.12
CA ALA A 8 11.05 -4.56 15.16
C ALA A 8 10.46 -4.43 16.57
N LEU A 9 10.45 -5.51 17.36
CA LEU A 9 9.99 -5.45 18.76
C LEU A 9 10.87 -4.52 19.61
N ARG A 10 12.16 -4.36 19.27
CA ARG A 10 13.11 -3.53 20.01
C ARG A 10 13.16 -2.08 19.55
N SER A 11 12.65 -1.74 18.37
CA SER A 11 12.59 -0.34 17.93
C SER A 11 11.64 0.48 18.80
N GLY A 12 10.62 -0.18 19.36
CA GLY A 12 9.57 0.45 20.16
C GLY A 12 8.47 1.07 19.32
N GLU A 13 8.65 1.10 17.99
CA GLU A 13 7.69 1.65 17.03
C GLU A 13 6.68 0.57 16.62
N PRO A 14 5.37 0.72 16.90
CA PRO A 14 4.37 -0.30 16.58
C PRO A 14 4.34 -0.71 15.10
N LEU A 15 4.53 0.26 14.19
CA LEU A 15 4.51 0.03 12.76
C LEU A 15 5.56 -0.99 12.31
N ASP A 16 6.78 -0.96 12.89
CA ASP A 16 7.86 -1.87 12.49
C ASP A 16 7.47 -3.34 12.70
N LEU A 17 6.80 -3.64 13.83
CA LEU A 17 6.36 -5.00 14.12
C LEU A 17 5.18 -5.39 13.23
N LEU A 18 4.19 -4.50 13.09
CA LEU A 18 3.01 -4.75 12.28
C LEU A 18 3.35 -4.94 10.80
N ALA A 19 4.32 -4.19 10.26
CA ALA A 19 4.79 -4.33 8.89
C ALA A 19 5.47 -5.69 8.65
N VAL A 20 6.31 -6.15 9.60
CA VAL A 20 6.93 -7.49 9.51
C VAL A 20 5.88 -8.60 9.57
N VAL A 21 4.89 -8.48 10.46
CA VAL A 21 3.80 -9.45 10.58
C VAL A 21 2.91 -9.44 9.33
N SER A 22 2.62 -8.27 8.77
CA SER A 22 1.91 -8.12 7.50
C SER A 22 2.62 -8.85 6.37
N GLY A 23 3.95 -8.70 6.25
CA GLY A 23 4.72 -9.44 5.25
C GLY A 23 4.67 -10.96 5.42
N PHE A 24 4.61 -11.47 6.65
CA PHE A 24 4.39 -12.91 6.85
C PHE A 24 2.99 -13.35 6.44
N LEU A 25 1.97 -12.58 6.79
CA LEU A 25 0.59 -12.86 6.40
C LEU A 25 0.45 -12.88 4.87
N GLU A 26 1.06 -11.91 4.17
CA GLU A 26 1.07 -11.85 2.71
C GLU A 26 1.68 -13.11 2.12
N VAL A 27 2.86 -13.54 2.61
CA VAL A 27 3.57 -14.70 2.03
C VAL A 27 2.74 -15.97 2.20
N THR A 28 1.96 -16.07 3.28
CA THR A 28 1.07 -17.20 3.56
C THR A 28 -0.30 -17.09 2.89
N ASP A 29 -0.63 -15.96 2.27
CA ASP A 29 -1.94 -15.68 1.67
C ASP A 29 -2.16 -16.52 0.41
N PRO A 30 -3.27 -17.28 0.30
CA PRO A 30 -3.60 -18.05 -0.89
C PRO A 30 -3.70 -17.21 -2.18
N ARG A 31 -4.08 -15.92 -2.07
CA ARG A 31 -4.20 -14.99 -3.21
C ARG A 31 -2.85 -14.62 -3.82
N SER A 32 -1.75 -14.85 -3.09
CA SER A 32 -0.39 -14.56 -3.55
C SER A 32 0.29 -15.75 -4.24
N ARG A 33 -0.43 -16.85 -4.45
CA ARG A 33 0.06 -18.06 -5.15
C ARG A 33 0.17 -17.82 -6.64
N ASP A 34 1.25 -18.29 -7.26
CA ASP A 34 1.34 -18.35 -8.71
C ASP A 34 0.45 -19.50 -9.23
N PRO A 35 -0.65 -19.21 -9.97
CA PRO A 35 -1.54 -20.25 -10.49
C PRO A 35 -0.87 -21.13 -11.55
N LEU A 36 0.27 -20.71 -12.12
CA LEU A 36 1.00 -21.44 -13.16
C LEU A 36 2.15 -22.29 -12.58
N ALA A 37 2.54 -22.06 -11.33
CA ALA A 37 3.60 -22.82 -10.68
C ALA A 37 3.11 -24.21 -10.24
N ARG A 38 3.78 -25.26 -10.71
CA ARG A 38 3.37 -26.66 -10.43
C ARG A 38 3.83 -27.19 -9.06
N ASP A 39 4.84 -26.57 -8.44
CA ASP A 39 5.51 -27.05 -7.23
C ASP A 39 5.81 -25.94 -6.20
N GLU A 40 5.01 -24.86 -6.16
CA GLU A 40 5.24 -23.79 -5.18
C GLU A 40 4.80 -24.24 -3.77
N GLN A 41 5.72 -24.82 -3.00
CA GLN A 41 5.53 -25.11 -1.58
C GLN A 41 5.65 -23.82 -0.76
N ARG A 42 4.56 -23.06 -0.64
CA ARG A 42 4.46 -21.99 0.36
C ARG A 42 3.96 -22.55 1.69
N LEU A 43 4.58 -22.08 2.77
CA LEU A 43 4.18 -22.40 4.13
C LEU A 43 2.77 -21.85 4.39
N PRO A 44 1.76 -22.66 4.73
CA PRO A 44 0.45 -22.14 5.09
C PRO A 44 0.52 -21.41 6.44
N LEU A 45 -0.42 -20.49 6.67
CA LEU A 45 -0.48 -19.70 7.91
C LEU A 45 -0.51 -20.58 9.17
N ALA A 46 -1.22 -21.71 9.12
CA ALA A 46 -1.28 -22.65 10.24
C ALA A 46 0.11 -23.20 10.61
N GLU A 47 0.94 -23.54 9.63
CA GLU A 47 2.31 -24.03 9.88
C GLU A 47 3.24 -22.91 10.36
N LEU A 48 3.04 -21.67 9.86
CA LEU A 48 3.75 -20.50 10.40
C LEU A 48 3.41 -20.29 11.88
N VAL A 49 2.13 -20.33 12.24
CA VAL A 49 1.67 -20.24 13.63
C VAL A 49 2.28 -21.36 14.47
N GLU A 50 2.31 -22.60 13.96
CA GLU A 50 2.94 -23.74 14.64
C GLU A 50 4.42 -23.51 14.91
N SER A 51 5.16 -22.95 13.96
CA SER A 51 6.57 -22.61 14.15
C SER A 51 6.79 -21.60 15.28
N PHE A 52 5.89 -20.62 15.42
CA PHE A 52 5.92 -19.62 16.50
C PHE A 52 5.49 -20.20 17.84
N VAL A 53 4.53 -21.12 17.85
CA VAL A 53 4.11 -21.88 19.04
C VAL A 53 5.29 -22.71 19.56
N GLY A 54 5.98 -23.45 18.69
CA GLY A 54 7.12 -24.29 19.05
C GLY A 54 8.39 -23.54 19.49
N THR A 55 8.44 -22.21 19.27
CA THR A 55 9.61 -21.38 19.56
C THR A 55 9.24 -20.24 20.50
N PRO A 56 9.16 -20.45 21.83
CA PRO A 56 8.62 -19.46 22.77
C PRO A 56 9.64 -18.37 23.13
N TYR A 57 9.91 -17.45 22.19
CA TYR A 57 10.66 -16.23 22.44
C TYR A 57 9.73 -15.01 22.54
N ALA A 58 10.26 -13.87 22.99
CA ALA A 58 9.49 -12.63 23.07
C ALA A 58 9.01 -12.19 21.68
N GLU A 59 9.87 -12.27 20.67
CA GLU A 59 9.56 -11.90 19.28
C GLU A 59 8.44 -12.75 18.65
N THR A 60 8.39 -14.05 18.93
CA THR A 60 7.32 -14.93 18.42
C THR A 60 6.04 -14.77 19.21
N THR A 61 6.13 -14.42 20.50
CA THR A 61 4.97 -14.05 21.31
C THR A 61 4.34 -12.77 20.78
N ALA A 62 5.17 -11.79 20.40
CA ALA A 62 4.72 -10.54 19.81
C ALA A 62 4.05 -10.77 18.45
N ALA A 63 4.67 -11.60 17.59
CA ALA A 63 4.07 -11.99 16.31
C ALA A 63 2.71 -12.68 16.50
N LEU A 64 2.61 -13.67 17.40
CA LEU A 64 1.35 -14.36 17.69
C LEU A 64 0.24 -13.42 18.17
N ARG A 65 0.57 -12.37 18.93
CA ARG A 65 -0.41 -11.35 19.37
C ARG A 65 -0.88 -10.44 18.24
N ALA A 66 -0.03 -10.15 17.26
CA ALA A 66 -0.34 -9.28 16.15
C ALA A 66 -1.04 -10.00 14.98
N LEU A 67 -1.03 -11.33 14.94
CA LEU A 67 -1.68 -12.09 13.88
C LEU A 67 -3.21 -12.03 14.03
N GLY A 68 -3.88 -11.35 13.08
CA GLY A 68 -5.29 -11.56 12.82
C GLY A 68 -5.51 -12.92 12.16
N THR A 69 -6.37 -13.76 12.74
CA THR A 69 -6.61 -15.12 12.24
C THR A 69 -8.08 -15.51 12.39
N ASP A 70 -8.50 -16.59 11.75
CA ASP A 70 -9.82 -17.18 11.96
C ASP A 70 -10.05 -17.62 13.41
N GLU A 71 -11.30 -17.91 13.78
CA GLU A 71 -11.68 -18.25 15.16
C GLU A 71 -10.90 -19.46 15.71
N VAL A 72 -10.57 -20.44 14.87
CA VAL A 72 -9.88 -21.68 15.29
C VAL A 72 -8.41 -21.39 15.60
N LEU A 73 -7.72 -20.69 14.70
CA LEU A 73 -6.36 -20.24 14.90
C LEU A 73 -6.27 -19.24 16.07
N ALA A 74 -7.21 -18.31 16.17
CA ALA A 74 -7.27 -17.34 17.26
C ALA A 74 -7.42 -18.04 18.62
N ALA A 75 -8.28 -19.07 18.72
CA ALA A 75 -8.42 -19.86 19.93
C ALA A 75 -7.14 -20.64 20.27
N ARG A 76 -6.44 -21.17 19.27
CA ARG A 76 -5.15 -21.86 19.46
C ARG A 76 -4.07 -20.90 19.96
N ILE A 77 -3.95 -19.75 19.31
CA ILE A 77 -3.02 -18.68 19.68
C ILE A 77 -3.32 -18.21 21.11
N GLY A 78 -4.60 -17.97 21.45
CA GLY A 78 -5.02 -17.55 22.78
C GLY A 78 -4.62 -18.53 23.88
N ARG A 79 -4.80 -19.85 23.66
CA ARG A 79 -4.36 -20.88 24.61
C ARG A 79 -2.86 -20.85 24.84
N GLU A 80 -2.08 -20.74 23.77
CA GLU A 80 -0.62 -20.66 23.87
C GLU A 80 -0.19 -19.39 24.62
N LEU A 81 -0.73 -18.23 24.23
CA LEU A 81 -0.41 -16.93 24.85
C LEU A 81 -0.75 -16.89 26.34
N ALA A 82 -1.78 -17.61 26.81
CA ALA A 82 -2.13 -17.71 28.22
C ALA A 82 -1.03 -18.39 29.08
N THR A 83 -0.21 -19.25 28.47
CA THR A 83 0.91 -19.91 29.15
C THR A 83 2.19 -19.07 29.14
N ARG A 84 2.33 -18.17 28.17
CA ARG A 84 3.53 -17.33 28.02
C ARG A 84 3.52 -16.20 29.05
N ARG A 85 4.72 -15.83 29.51
CA ARG A 85 4.96 -14.79 30.52
C ARG A 85 5.91 -13.68 30.04
N HIS A 86 6.16 -13.60 28.73
CA HIS A 86 7.00 -12.55 28.18
C HIS A 86 6.32 -11.19 28.33
N PRO A 87 7.03 -10.16 28.85
CA PRO A 87 6.49 -8.80 28.90
C PRO A 87 6.30 -8.28 27.47
N MET A 88 5.11 -7.76 27.16
CA MET A 88 4.75 -7.22 25.86
C MET A 88 4.39 -5.74 25.99
N PRO A 89 4.63 -4.91 24.97
CA PRO A 89 4.16 -3.52 24.97
C PRO A 89 2.65 -3.43 25.12
N ASP A 90 2.17 -2.43 25.86
CA ASP A 90 0.73 -2.25 26.16
C ASP A 90 -0.11 -2.12 24.89
N TRP A 91 0.44 -1.46 23.86
CA TRP A 91 -0.22 -1.30 22.56
C TRP A 91 -0.54 -2.64 21.89
N LEU A 92 0.34 -3.63 22.08
CA LEU A 92 0.21 -4.96 21.49
C LEU A 92 -0.68 -5.87 22.35
N ALA A 93 -0.69 -5.65 23.66
CA ALA A 93 -1.56 -6.38 24.58
C ALA A 93 -3.05 -6.04 24.38
N GLY A 94 -3.35 -4.80 24.00
CA GLY A 94 -4.72 -4.33 23.72
C GLY A 94 -5.00 -4.05 22.25
N LEU A 95 -4.30 -4.67 21.30
CA LEU A 95 -4.45 -4.37 19.86
C LEU A 95 -5.91 -4.44 19.36
N ASP A 96 -6.72 -5.28 19.99
CA ASP A 96 -8.18 -5.41 19.77
C ASP A 96 -8.99 -4.17 20.16
N GLN A 97 -8.43 -3.28 20.96
CA GLN A 97 -9.00 -2.01 21.40
C GLN A 97 -8.54 -0.82 20.54
N ALA A 98 -7.79 -1.06 19.46
CA ALA A 98 -7.48 -0.03 18.48
C ALA A 98 -8.77 0.61 17.94
N ARG A 99 -8.70 1.88 17.55
CA ARG A 99 -9.85 2.66 17.10
C ARG A 99 -9.56 3.27 15.75
N VAL A 100 -10.47 3.09 14.81
CA VAL A 100 -10.41 3.80 13.53
C VAL A 100 -10.79 5.26 13.74
N GLU A 101 -10.11 6.16 13.04
CA GLU A 101 -10.51 7.57 12.97
C GLU A 101 -11.86 7.68 12.24
N PRO A 102 -12.77 8.58 12.69
CA PRO A 102 -14.10 8.69 12.10
C PRO A 102 -14.06 9.26 10.68
N ASP A 103 -13.04 10.05 10.36
CA ASP A 103 -12.87 10.67 9.05
C ASP A 103 -12.01 9.79 8.14
N VAL A 104 -12.36 9.77 6.86
CA VAL A 104 -11.52 9.24 5.78
C VAL A 104 -11.29 10.36 4.78
N TRP A 105 -10.03 10.60 4.45
CA TRP A 105 -9.67 11.56 3.42
C TRP A 105 -9.58 10.87 2.05
N PHE A 106 -9.98 11.59 1.03
CA PHE A 106 -10.11 11.14 -0.34
C PHE A 106 -9.46 12.16 -1.27
N MET A 107 -8.42 11.72 -1.96
CA MET A 107 -7.76 12.50 -3.01
C MET A 107 -8.10 11.92 -4.37
N THR A 108 -8.43 12.79 -5.32
CA THR A 108 -8.78 12.38 -6.69
C THR A 108 -8.35 13.43 -7.69
N HIS A 109 -8.20 13.02 -8.95
CA HIS A 109 -7.99 13.90 -10.09
C HIS A 109 -9.29 14.06 -10.89
N VAL A 110 -9.49 15.19 -11.58
CA VAL A 110 -10.67 15.38 -12.46
C VAL A 110 -10.82 14.33 -13.56
N LEU A 111 -9.75 13.60 -13.89
CA LEU A 111 -9.76 12.54 -14.91
C LEU A 111 -10.32 11.23 -14.35
N GLY A 112 -10.34 11.08 -13.03
CA GLY A 112 -10.86 9.88 -12.35
C GLY A 112 -10.08 8.62 -12.67
N ASP A 113 -8.81 8.74 -13.04
CA ASP A 113 -7.95 7.64 -13.46
C ASP A 113 -7.23 6.95 -12.28
N GLY A 114 -7.18 7.63 -11.13
CA GLY A 114 -6.83 7.03 -9.85
C GLY A 114 -7.30 7.88 -8.66
N ASP A 115 -7.51 7.19 -7.54
CA ASP A 115 -8.03 7.73 -6.29
C ASP A 115 -7.14 7.29 -5.11
N ASP A 116 -6.81 8.20 -4.20
CA ASP A 116 -6.16 7.87 -2.92
C ASP A 116 -7.16 7.94 -1.75
N TYR A 117 -7.13 6.91 -0.91
CA TYR A 117 -7.89 6.85 0.35
C TYR A 117 -6.91 6.88 1.52
N LEU A 118 -7.07 7.85 2.42
CA LEU A 118 -6.26 7.98 3.63
C LEU A 118 -7.10 7.58 4.85
N ILE A 119 -6.62 6.59 5.59
CA ILE A 119 -7.33 5.96 6.71
C ILE A 119 -6.46 5.99 7.96
N GLY A 120 -7.00 6.47 9.08
CA GLY A 120 -6.31 6.55 10.36
C GLY A 120 -6.76 5.49 11.35
N VAL A 121 -5.83 4.96 12.14
CA VAL A 121 -6.10 4.11 13.30
C VAL A 121 -5.25 4.57 14.48
N THR A 122 -5.86 4.68 15.65
CA THR A 122 -5.18 4.97 16.91
C THR A 122 -5.12 3.70 17.77
N LEU A 123 -3.91 3.30 18.16
CA LEU A 123 -3.65 2.18 19.05
C LEU A 123 -3.99 2.54 20.52
N PRO A 124 -4.19 1.57 21.42
CA PRO A 124 -4.60 1.83 22.81
C PRO A 124 -3.59 2.66 23.61
N SER A 125 -2.32 2.59 23.22
CA SER A 125 -1.22 3.38 23.79
C SER A 125 -1.19 4.83 23.30
N GLY A 126 -2.07 5.21 22.36
CA GLY A 126 -2.10 6.53 21.73
C GLY A 126 -1.20 6.68 20.50
N HIS A 127 -0.50 5.62 20.07
CA HIS A 127 0.26 5.66 18.81
C HIS A 127 -0.71 5.69 17.63
N ALA A 128 -0.47 6.58 16.66
CA ALA A 128 -1.30 6.71 15.47
C ALA A 128 -0.63 6.03 14.27
N LEU A 129 -1.45 5.39 13.43
CA LEU A 129 -1.07 4.80 12.16
C LEU A 129 -1.99 5.36 11.08
N SER A 130 -1.42 5.77 9.95
CA SER A 130 -2.20 6.24 8.80
C SER A 130 -1.80 5.47 7.55
N ALA A 131 -2.79 4.93 6.84
CA ALA A 131 -2.61 4.27 5.56
C ALA A 131 -2.97 5.24 4.44
N LEU A 132 -2.21 5.21 3.35
CA LEU A 132 -2.62 5.72 2.05
C LEU A 132 -2.78 4.53 1.11
N VAL A 133 -3.94 4.42 0.47
CA VAL A 133 -4.27 3.37 -0.50
C VAL A 133 -4.57 4.00 -1.85
N TYR A 134 -3.72 3.72 -2.84
CA TYR A 134 -3.91 4.19 -4.21
C TYR A 134 -4.66 3.14 -5.04
N VAL A 135 -5.84 3.52 -5.53
CA VAL A 135 -6.70 2.74 -6.41
C VAL A 135 -6.54 3.24 -7.84
N ASP A 136 -6.03 2.39 -8.73
CA ASP A 136 -5.86 2.67 -10.16
C ASP A 136 -7.09 2.21 -10.93
N HIS A 137 -7.74 3.14 -11.62
CA HIS A 137 -8.96 2.86 -12.38
C HIS A 137 -8.69 2.45 -13.83
N ASN A 138 -7.50 2.75 -14.37
CA ASN A 138 -7.10 2.36 -15.72
C ASN A 138 -6.83 0.85 -15.84
N LEU A 139 -6.49 0.19 -14.72
CA LEU A 139 -6.22 -1.24 -14.64
C LEU A 139 -7.40 -2.06 -14.06
N GLY A 140 -8.62 -1.56 -14.20
CA GLY A 140 -9.83 -2.27 -13.74
C GLY A 140 -10.17 -2.05 -12.27
N THR A 141 -9.86 -0.87 -11.74
CA THR A 141 -10.11 -0.46 -10.35
C THR A 141 -9.47 -1.42 -9.36
N VAL A 142 -8.16 -1.29 -9.22
CA VAL A 142 -7.31 -2.17 -8.43
C VAL A 142 -6.40 -1.39 -7.51
N VAL A 143 -6.09 -1.94 -6.33
CA VAL A 143 -5.02 -1.36 -5.51
C VAL A 143 -3.68 -1.63 -6.20
N LYS A 144 -3.01 -0.55 -6.61
CA LYS A 144 -1.71 -0.62 -7.27
C LYS A 144 -0.58 -0.35 -6.29
N ASP A 145 -0.82 0.51 -5.30
CA ASP A 145 0.12 0.77 -4.23
C ASP A 145 -0.62 1.12 -2.93
N ALA A 146 0.02 0.85 -1.80
CA ALA A 146 -0.40 1.34 -0.50
C ALA A 146 0.78 1.36 0.46
N PHE A 147 0.76 2.27 1.43
CA PHE A 147 1.74 2.30 2.51
C PHE A 147 1.11 2.80 3.80
N VAL A 148 1.76 2.50 4.92
CA VAL A 148 1.34 2.91 6.27
C VAL A 148 2.47 3.70 6.91
N VAL A 149 2.12 4.80 7.58
CA VAL A 149 3.06 5.68 8.30
C VAL A 149 2.67 5.80 9.78
N PRO A 150 3.65 6.01 10.69
CA PRO A 150 3.40 6.12 12.13
C PRO A 150 3.05 7.57 12.51
N GLU A 151 2.00 8.11 11.89
CA GLU A 151 1.60 9.50 12.06
C GLU A 151 0.06 9.63 12.13
N PRO A 152 -0.47 10.66 12.79
CA PRO A 152 -1.90 10.99 12.77
C PRO A 152 -2.43 11.23 11.35
N LEU A 153 -3.70 10.85 11.13
CA LEU A 153 -4.35 10.98 9.82
C LEU A 153 -4.37 12.41 9.30
N GLU A 154 -4.66 13.36 10.19
CA GLU A 154 -4.69 14.78 9.84
C GLU A 154 -3.30 15.30 9.40
N ASP A 155 -2.22 14.83 10.03
CA ASP A 155 -0.87 15.21 9.62
C ASP A 155 -0.53 14.66 8.23
N LEU A 156 -0.91 13.42 7.94
CA LEU A 156 -0.77 12.84 6.60
C LEU A 156 -1.61 13.60 5.57
N ALA A 157 -2.87 13.93 5.89
CA ALA A 157 -3.76 14.69 5.01
C ALA A 157 -3.20 16.09 4.71
N ILE A 158 -2.67 16.79 5.72
CA ILE A 158 -2.01 18.08 5.55
C ILE A 158 -0.81 17.93 4.63
N LYS A 159 0.07 16.94 4.87
CA LYS A 159 1.23 16.68 4.01
C LYS A 159 0.81 16.43 2.57
N MET A 160 -0.18 15.56 2.33
CA MET A 160 -0.70 15.30 0.99
C MET A 160 -1.27 16.56 0.34
N GLY A 161 -2.06 17.34 1.09
CA GLY A 161 -2.63 18.60 0.60
C GLY A 161 -1.55 19.64 0.22
N THR A 162 -0.43 19.69 0.94
CA THR A 162 0.68 20.59 0.59
C THR A 162 1.48 20.16 -0.63
N LEU A 163 1.38 18.88 -1.03
CA LEU A 163 2.03 18.33 -2.22
C LEU A 163 1.17 18.47 -3.49
N ILE A 164 -0.09 18.91 -3.35
CA ILE A 164 -0.96 19.19 -4.50
C ILE A 164 -0.45 20.44 -5.21
N GLU A 165 0.25 20.24 -6.31
CA GLU A 165 0.64 21.31 -7.25
C GLU A 165 -0.36 21.44 -8.41
N ASP A 166 -1.09 20.36 -8.70
CA ASP A 166 -2.06 20.30 -9.79
C ASP A 166 -3.43 20.82 -9.35
N SER A 167 -3.95 21.84 -10.04
CA SER A 167 -5.28 22.40 -9.76
C SER A 167 -6.43 21.44 -10.03
N ASP A 168 -6.17 20.37 -10.78
CA ASP A 168 -7.15 19.33 -11.10
C ASP A 168 -7.18 18.20 -10.05
N GLN A 169 -6.30 18.24 -9.06
CA GLN A 169 -6.35 17.37 -7.89
C GLN A 169 -7.11 18.04 -6.74
N SER A 170 -7.89 17.23 -6.02
CA SER A 170 -8.62 17.69 -4.85
C SER A 170 -8.53 16.69 -3.71
N LEU A 171 -8.39 17.20 -2.49
CA LEU A 171 -8.38 16.44 -1.25
C LEU A 171 -9.60 16.82 -0.41
N THR A 172 -10.46 15.85 -0.13
CA THR A 172 -11.74 16.06 0.56
C THR A 172 -12.01 14.93 1.56
N ARG A 173 -12.99 15.08 2.45
CA ARG A 173 -13.48 13.96 3.26
C ARG A 173 -14.49 13.14 2.46
N THR A 174 -14.52 11.83 2.70
CA THR A 174 -15.49 10.89 2.11
C THR A 174 -16.18 10.07 3.19
N ASP A 175 -17.30 9.44 2.83
CA ASP A 175 -17.98 8.49 3.70
C ASP A 175 -17.09 7.26 4.00
N PRO A 176 -16.83 6.94 5.29
CA PRO A 176 -15.98 5.82 5.69
C PRO A 176 -16.48 4.46 5.20
N ALA A 177 -17.80 4.23 5.19
CA ALA A 177 -18.36 2.96 4.75
C ALA A 177 -18.17 2.76 3.24
N THR A 178 -18.31 3.84 2.46
CA THR A 178 -18.06 3.85 1.02
C THR A 178 -16.57 3.62 0.73
N ALA A 179 -15.67 4.28 1.46
CA ALA A 179 -14.23 4.06 1.32
C ALA A 179 -13.85 2.60 1.56
N ARG A 180 -14.40 2.00 2.63
CA ARG A 180 -14.24 0.57 2.91
C ARG A 180 -14.65 -0.29 1.71
N ALA A 181 -15.87 -0.10 1.22
CA ALA A 181 -16.41 -0.90 0.12
C ALA A 181 -15.55 -0.78 -1.16
N VAL A 182 -15.07 0.43 -1.48
CA VAL A 182 -14.19 0.66 -2.63
C VAL A 182 -12.86 -0.04 -2.48
N VAL A 183 -12.20 0.13 -1.33
CA VAL A 183 -10.87 -0.44 -1.10
C VAL A 183 -10.94 -1.97 -1.06
N GLU A 184 -11.92 -2.56 -0.36
CA GLU A 184 -12.13 -4.02 -0.35
C GLU A 184 -12.35 -4.57 -1.77
N ALA A 185 -13.20 -3.91 -2.57
CA ALA A 185 -13.44 -4.32 -3.96
C ALA A 185 -12.18 -4.19 -4.85
N ALA A 186 -11.39 -3.13 -4.66
CA ALA A 186 -10.16 -2.90 -5.42
C ALA A 186 -9.05 -3.92 -5.05
N ILE A 187 -8.96 -4.31 -3.78
CA ILE A 187 -8.03 -5.37 -3.33
C ILE A 187 -8.45 -6.72 -3.92
N ASP A 188 -9.74 -7.05 -3.85
CA ASP A 188 -10.29 -8.28 -4.42
C ASP A 188 -10.09 -8.35 -5.93
N SER A 189 -10.38 -7.26 -6.66
CA SER A 189 -10.12 -7.15 -8.10
C SER A 189 -8.64 -7.35 -8.43
N GLY A 190 -7.74 -6.65 -7.72
CA GLY A 190 -6.29 -6.74 -7.93
C GLY A 190 -5.73 -8.14 -7.64
N SER A 191 -6.31 -8.87 -6.69
CA SER A 191 -5.89 -10.23 -6.35
C SER A 191 -6.14 -11.27 -7.46
N ARG A 192 -6.94 -10.91 -8.47
CA ARG A 192 -7.24 -11.76 -9.64
C ARG A 192 -6.32 -11.48 -10.83
N LEU A 193 -5.50 -10.43 -10.76
CA LEU A 193 -4.59 -10.08 -11.85
C LEU A 193 -3.36 -11.01 -11.86
N PHE A 194 -2.91 -11.34 -13.07
CA PHE A 194 -1.68 -12.10 -13.29
C PHE A 194 -0.82 -11.44 -14.39
N PRO A 195 0.45 -11.10 -14.13
CA PRO A 195 1.13 -11.19 -12.82
C PRO A 195 0.51 -10.24 -11.78
N PRO A 196 0.69 -10.51 -10.48
CA PRO A 196 0.19 -9.63 -9.42
C PRO A 196 0.86 -8.24 -9.52
N LEU A 197 0.11 -7.20 -9.15
CA LEU A 197 0.66 -5.85 -9.05
C LEU A 197 1.58 -5.76 -7.83
N THR A 198 2.76 -5.18 -8.04
CA THR A 198 3.77 -5.01 -7.00
C THR A 198 4.33 -3.59 -7.02
N SER A 199 4.52 -3.03 -5.84
CA SER A 199 5.29 -1.81 -5.57
C SER A 199 6.34 -2.10 -4.50
N ASP A 200 7.02 -1.06 -4.00
CA ASP A 200 7.94 -1.22 -2.87
C ASP A 200 7.23 -1.66 -1.58
N SER A 201 5.94 -1.36 -1.43
CA SER A 201 5.15 -1.64 -0.22
C SER A 201 3.99 -2.62 -0.45
N TRP A 202 3.49 -2.71 -1.68
CA TRP A 202 2.38 -3.58 -2.06
C TRP A 202 2.88 -4.84 -2.78
N PRO A 203 2.38 -6.05 -2.46
CA PRO A 203 1.30 -6.38 -1.52
C PRO A 203 1.76 -6.63 -0.07
N VAL A 204 3.02 -6.36 0.28
CA VAL A 204 3.58 -6.68 1.62
C VAL A 204 2.77 -6.06 2.76
N CYS A 205 2.28 -4.83 2.59
CA CYS A 205 1.43 -4.14 3.57
C CYS A 205 -0.06 -4.50 3.47
N ARG A 206 -0.50 -5.32 2.50
CA ARG A 206 -1.92 -5.62 2.25
C ARG A 206 -2.65 -6.12 3.50
N PRO A 207 -2.14 -7.13 4.25
CA PRO A 207 -2.82 -7.56 5.47
C PRO A 207 -2.99 -6.46 6.53
N LEU A 208 -2.02 -5.55 6.67
CA LEU A 208 -2.15 -4.42 7.58
C LEU A 208 -3.20 -3.41 7.08
N VAL A 209 -3.23 -3.12 5.78
CA VAL A 209 -4.25 -2.27 5.17
C VAL A 209 -5.65 -2.89 5.31
N GLU A 210 -5.80 -4.18 5.04
CA GLU A 210 -7.05 -4.92 5.21
C GLU A 210 -7.53 -4.89 6.67
N TRP A 211 -6.61 -5.00 7.64
CA TRP A 211 -6.95 -4.83 9.05
C TRP A 211 -7.49 -3.42 9.35
N MET A 212 -6.81 -2.36 8.89
CA MET A 212 -7.26 -0.96 9.09
C MET A 212 -8.62 -0.69 8.42
N VAL A 213 -8.77 -1.13 7.16
CA VAL A 213 -10.01 -0.99 6.38
C VAL A 213 -11.15 -1.77 7.02
N GLY A 214 -10.87 -2.96 7.57
CA GLY A 214 -11.85 -3.81 8.24
C GLY A 214 -12.47 -3.17 9.49
N MET A 215 -11.81 -2.17 10.09
CA MET A 215 -12.34 -1.40 11.23
C MET A 215 -13.35 -0.32 10.82
N LEU A 216 -13.36 0.10 9.55
CA LEU A 216 -14.34 1.07 9.05
C LEU A 216 -15.76 0.49 9.07
N PRO A 217 -16.81 1.33 9.14
CA PRO A 217 -18.19 0.85 9.08
C PRO A 217 -18.49 0.06 7.79
N THR A 218 -19.34 -0.96 7.89
CA THR A 218 -19.87 -1.67 6.73
C THR A 218 -21.08 -0.94 6.13
N GLY A 219 -21.57 -1.42 4.97
CA GLY A 219 -22.82 -0.92 4.37
C GLY A 219 -22.67 0.21 3.36
N GLY A 220 -21.43 0.63 3.07
CA GLY A 220 -21.16 1.49 1.92
C GLY A 220 -21.24 0.72 0.61
N VAL A 221 -21.29 1.46 -0.49
CA VAL A 221 -21.43 0.89 -1.84
C VAL A 221 -20.23 1.33 -2.67
N ALA A 222 -19.46 0.36 -3.16
CA ALA A 222 -18.47 0.63 -4.18
C ALA A 222 -19.20 1.11 -5.45
N PRO A 223 -18.85 2.27 -6.02
CA PRO A 223 -19.48 2.78 -7.21
C PRO A 223 -19.37 1.76 -8.33
N GLU A 224 -20.48 1.49 -9.01
CA GLU A 224 -20.45 0.68 -10.21
C GLU A 224 -19.64 1.42 -11.27
N TRP A 225 -18.63 0.73 -11.80
CA TRP A 225 -17.79 1.24 -12.85
C TRP A 225 -18.50 1.02 -14.19
N GLN A 226 -18.92 2.10 -14.85
CA GLN A 226 -19.64 2.02 -16.12
C GLN A 226 -18.69 1.56 -17.24
N GLU A 227 -19.02 0.45 -17.88
CA GLU A 227 -18.43 0.10 -19.17
C GLU A 227 -19.12 0.88 -20.27
N TRP A 228 -18.34 1.62 -21.05
CA TRP A 228 -18.84 2.39 -22.18
C TRP A 228 -18.98 1.45 -23.39
N SER A 229 -20.12 1.52 -24.06
CA SER A 229 -20.33 0.84 -25.34
C SER A 229 -19.39 1.36 -26.41
N GLU A 230 -19.22 0.61 -27.50
CA GLU A 230 -18.42 1.06 -28.64
C GLU A 230 -19.00 2.35 -29.25
N GLU A 231 -20.33 2.47 -29.31
CA GLU A 231 -20.99 3.67 -29.80
C GLU A 231 -20.71 4.89 -28.91
N GLU A 232 -20.77 4.74 -27.58
CA GLU A 232 -20.49 5.85 -26.67
C GLU A 232 -19.01 6.27 -26.70
N ARG A 233 -18.07 5.32 -26.86
CA ARG A 233 -16.65 5.63 -27.04
C ARG A 233 -16.40 6.40 -28.34
N ALA A 234 -17.03 5.97 -29.43
CA ALA A 234 -16.96 6.66 -30.71
C ALA A 234 -17.51 8.08 -30.61
N ALA A 235 -18.65 8.26 -29.91
CA ALA A 235 -19.22 9.58 -29.67
C ALA A 235 -18.30 10.51 -28.86
N ILE A 236 -17.62 10.00 -27.83
CA ILE A 236 -16.60 10.77 -27.09
C ILE A 236 -15.43 11.14 -27.99
N ALA A 237 -14.93 10.20 -28.79
CA ALA A 237 -13.83 10.42 -29.71
C ALA A 237 -14.17 11.53 -30.71
N ASP A 238 -15.36 11.47 -31.32
CA ASP A 238 -15.83 12.48 -32.26
C ASP A 238 -16.01 13.84 -31.58
N ALA A 239 -16.55 13.88 -30.36
CA ALA A 239 -16.65 15.12 -29.59
C ALA A 239 -15.28 15.72 -29.27
N PHE A 240 -14.27 14.88 -28.99
CA PHE A 240 -12.89 15.33 -28.77
C PHE A 240 -12.29 15.92 -30.05
N PHE A 241 -12.37 15.23 -31.19
CA PHE A 241 -11.84 15.73 -32.46
C PHE A 241 -12.57 16.99 -32.95
N ALA A 242 -13.85 17.15 -32.62
CA ALA A 242 -14.61 18.37 -32.88
C ALA A 242 -14.24 19.54 -31.95
N SER A 243 -13.53 19.29 -30.85
CA SER A 243 -13.14 20.32 -29.88
C SER A 243 -11.94 21.15 -30.37
N PRO A 244 -11.71 22.36 -29.84
CA PRO A 244 -10.52 23.17 -30.15
C PRO A 244 -9.19 22.45 -29.87
N TYR A 245 -9.20 21.47 -28.96
CA TYR A 245 -8.02 20.70 -28.57
C TYR A 245 -7.76 19.50 -29.48
N GLY A 246 -8.81 18.89 -30.02
CA GLY A 246 -8.72 17.71 -30.89
C GLY A 246 -8.72 18.03 -32.38
N ALA A 247 -9.27 19.17 -32.81
CA ALA A 247 -9.32 19.56 -34.22
C ALA A 247 -7.94 19.58 -34.92
N PRO A 248 -6.83 20.02 -34.26
CA PRO A 248 -5.48 19.93 -34.86
C PRO A 248 -4.96 18.49 -35.03
N LEU A 249 -5.57 17.53 -34.32
CA LEU A 249 -5.25 16.10 -34.26
C LEU A 249 -6.27 15.25 -35.02
N ASP A 250 -7.20 15.87 -35.76
CA ASP A 250 -8.21 15.16 -36.54
C ASP A 250 -7.65 14.66 -37.88
N ARG A 251 -6.76 13.65 -37.81
CA ARG A 251 -6.25 12.91 -38.97
C ARG A 251 -6.41 11.41 -38.73
N GLU A 252 -6.35 10.64 -39.81
CA GLU A 252 -6.57 9.20 -39.82
C GLU A 252 -5.67 8.45 -38.82
N ASP A 253 -4.37 8.74 -38.80
CA ASP A 253 -3.41 8.11 -37.89
C ASP A 253 -3.72 8.40 -36.40
N GLU A 254 -4.05 9.64 -36.07
CA GLU A 254 -4.40 10.07 -34.71
C GLU A 254 -5.76 9.50 -34.26
N ARG A 255 -6.72 9.33 -35.18
CA ARG A 255 -7.99 8.66 -34.92
C ARG A 255 -7.81 7.17 -34.64
N ASP A 256 -6.97 6.48 -35.42
CA ASP A 256 -6.62 5.08 -35.21
C ASP A 256 -5.86 4.87 -33.89
N LEU A 257 -4.99 5.81 -33.51
CA LEU A 257 -4.30 5.81 -32.22
C LEU A 257 -5.26 5.99 -31.03
N LEU A 258 -6.31 6.80 -31.18
CA LEU A 258 -7.34 6.96 -30.16
C LEU A 258 -8.23 5.70 -30.11
N GLY A 259 -8.65 5.16 -31.25
CA GLY A 259 -9.46 3.94 -31.35
C GLY A 259 -8.76 2.70 -30.78
N SER A 260 -7.44 2.59 -30.95
CA SER A 260 -6.64 1.48 -30.39
C SER A 260 -6.32 1.61 -28.89
N ARG A 261 -6.57 2.77 -28.27
CA ARG A 261 -6.20 3.07 -26.87
C ARG A 261 -7.33 3.57 -25.98
N ALA A 262 -8.50 3.89 -26.53
CA ALA A 262 -9.64 4.44 -25.78
C ALA A 262 -10.41 3.35 -25.01
N VAL A 263 -9.76 2.74 -24.02
CA VAL A 263 -10.50 2.23 -22.86
C VAL A 263 -10.73 3.41 -21.91
N VAL A 264 -11.45 4.42 -22.37
CA VAL A 264 -11.94 5.47 -21.48
C VAL A 264 -13.10 4.87 -20.71
N ARG A 265 -12.98 4.83 -19.39
CA ARG A 265 -14.06 4.48 -18.48
C ARG A 265 -14.08 5.58 -17.41
N HIS A 266 -15.22 6.23 -17.23
CA HIS A 266 -15.36 7.40 -16.36
C HIS A 266 -16.50 7.19 -15.37
N ARG A 267 -16.33 7.70 -14.14
CA ARG A 267 -17.34 7.71 -13.06
C ARG A 267 -18.23 8.95 -13.15
N LEU A 268 -19.56 8.81 -13.30
CA LEU A 268 -20.47 9.96 -13.18
C LEU A 268 -20.54 10.42 -11.71
N ARG A 269 -20.37 11.72 -11.43
CA ARG A 269 -20.61 12.32 -10.11
C ARG A 269 -21.43 13.60 -10.21
N ASP A 270 -22.52 13.66 -9.44
CA ASP A 270 -23.23 14.89 -9.08
C ASP A 270 -22.38 15.71 -8.09
N ARG A 271 -21.98 16.92 -8.47
CA ARG A 271 -21.11 17.79 -7.66
C ARG A 271 -21.91 18.63 -6.66
N ARG A 272 -21.54 18.57 -5.38
CA ARG A 272 -21.52 19.74 -4.48
C ARG A 272 -20.29 19.70 -3.55
N PRO A 273 -19.29 20.57 -3.75
CA PRO A 273 -18.18 20.71 -2.81
C PRO A 273 -18.57 21.56 -1.60
N VAL A 274 -18.08 21.18 -0.42
CA VAL A 274 -18.06 22.01 0.80
C VAL A 274 -16.64 22.55 0.98
N PRO A 275 -16.41 23.87 1.10
CA PRO A 275 -15.07 24.44 1.19
C PRO A 275 -14.41 24.21 2.56
N LEU A 276 -13.09 24.08 2.56
CA LEU A 276 -12.24 24.17 3.75
C LEU A 276 -11.86 25.64 4.02
N GLU A 277 -12.01 26.10 5.26
CA GLU A 277 -11.56 27.41 5.74
C GLU A 277 -10.04 27.42 6.03
N PRO A 278 -9.30 28.51 5.73
CA PRO A 278 -7.84 28.52 5.79
C PRO A 278 -7.30 28.88 7.19
N GLY A 279 -6.37 28.08 7.72
CA GLY A 279 -5.69 28.34 9.00
C GLY A 279 -4.20 28.00 9.01
N VAL A 280 -3.37 29.05 8.99
CA VAL A 280 -2.02 29.22 9.59
C VAL A 280 -0.87 28.29 9.14
N ARG A 281 0.12 28.91 8.48
CA ARG A 281 1.40 28.35 8.01
C ARG A 281 2.34 27.97 9.16
N GLY A 282 2.94 26.78 9.06
CA GLY A 282 4.15 26.38 9.79
C GLY A 282 5.19 25.81 8.84
N ASP A 283 6.37 26.44 8.80
CA ASP A 283 7.55 26.01 8.02
C ASP A 283 8.18 24.75 8.65
N ALA A 284 8.25 23.66 7.88
CA ALA A 284 9.20 22.56 8.12
C ALA A 284 9.41 21.74 6.83
N ALA A 285 10.38 22.14 6.01
CA ALA A 285 10.76 21.45 4.79
C ALA A 285 11.69 20.25 5.10
N GLY A 286 11.15 19.04 5.05
CA GLY A 286 11.90 17.79 4.91
C GLY A 286 11.53 17.11 3.59
N ARG A 287 12.48 17.00 2.65
CA ARG A 287 12.26 16.48 1.30
C ARG A 287 11.86 14.99 1.32
N LEU A 288 10.60 14.70 0.99
CA LEU A 288 10.18 13.43 0.42
C LEU A 288 9.91 13.63 -1.07
N VAL A 289 10.41 12.71 -1.89
CA VAL A 289 10.23 12.74 -3.35
C VAL A 289 8.98 11.93 -3.68
N PRO A 290 7.92 12.52 -4.27
CA PRO A 290 6.74 11.78 -4.69
C PRO A 290 7.06 10.88 -5.91
N PRO A 291 6.30 9.79 -6.12
CA PRO A 291 6.48 8.92 -7.27
C PRO A 291 6.22 9.72 -8.55
N GLN A 292 7.25 9.80 -9.41
CA GLN A 292 7.16 10.54 -10.66
C GLN A 292 6.17 9.86 -11.61
N GLY A 293 5.12 10.59 -11.99
CA GLY A 293 4.29 10.24 -13.14
C GLY A 293 5.15 10.12 -14.39
N HIS A 294 5.26 8.91 -14.93
CA HIS A 294 6.03 8.67 -16.14
C HIS A 294 5.39 9.38 -17.34
N ARG A 295 6.13 10.35 -17.88
CA ARG A 295 5.91 10.90 -19.21
C ARG A 295 6.00 9.80 -20.26
N ARG A 296 5.13 9.92 -21.26
CA ARG A 296 4.94 9.08 -22.44
C ARG A 296 6.24 8.56 -23.07
N ALA A 297 6.25 7.26 -23.35
CA ALA A 297 7.28 6.55 -24.12
C ALA A 297 7.26 6.97 -25.61
N GLY A 298 8.44 7.29 -26.13
CA GLY A 298 8.77 7.23 -27.55
C GLY A 298 9.25 5.83 -27.94
N VAL A 299 8.95 5.45 -29.19
CA VAL A 299 9.24 4.17 -29.87
C VAL A 299 10.77 3.94 -30.07
N PRO A 300 11.28 2.69 -30.20
CA PRO A 300 12.61 2.30 -29.72
C PRO A 300 13.71 2.39 -30.78
N GLY A 301 14.93 2.65 -30.31
CA GLY A 301 16.18 2.41 -31.03
C GLY A 301 17.21 1.80 -30.07
N GLU A 302 17.82 0.69 -30.50
CA GLU A 302 18.87 -0.06 -29.79
C GLU A 302 20.01 0.81 -29.24
N ALA A 303 20.41 0.59 -27.99
CA ALA A 303 21.80 0.28 -27.59
C ALA A 303 22.01 0.36 -26.06
N ALA A 304 22.67 -0.70 -25.53
CA ALA A 304 23.56 -0.75 -24.36
C ALA A 304 23.26 0.13 -23.12
N GLY A 305 22.81 -0.51 -22.03
CA GLY A 305 22.55 0.15 -20.75
C GLY A 305 23.80 0.59 -19.97
N PRO A 306 23.63 1.50 -19.00
CA PRO A 306 24.56 1.64 -17.89
C PRO A 306 23.88 1.46 -16.51
N ALA A 307 24.71 1.00 -15.57
CA ALA A 307 24.40 0.63 -14.21
C ALA A 307 23.66 1.70 -13.38
N ALA A 308 22.70 1.24 -12.58
CA ALA A 308 21.94 2.04 -11.63
C ALA A 308 22.85 2.69 -10.57
N ARG A 309 22.67 3.99 -10.36
CA ARG A 309 23.24 4.74 -9.23
C ARG A 309 22.32 4.59 -8.00
N PRO A 310 22.84 4.41 -6.79
CA PRO A 310 22.04 4.31 -5.57
C PRO A 310 21.47 5.66 -5.11
N HIS A 311 20.22 5.67 -4.66
CA HIS A 311 19.49 6.81 -4.09
C HIS A 311 19.89 7.06 -2.61
N PRO A 312 19.93 8.31 -2.11
CA PRO A 312 20.67 8.66 -0.91
C PRO A 312 19.81 8.67 0.36
N LEU A 313 19.24 7.53 0.79
CA LEU A 313 18.65 7.40 2.14
C LEU A 313 18.80 6.01 2.78
N LEU A 314 19.80 5.22 2.36
CA LEU A 314 20.19 4.00 3.08
C LEU A 314 21.64 4.08 3.58
N PRO A 315 21.94 3.59 4.80
CA PRO A 315 23.31 3.44 5.26
C PRO A 315 24.04 2.43 4.37
N ARG A 316 25.23 2.81 3.91
CA ARG A 316 26.11 1.93 3.13
C ARG A 316 26.46 0.66 3.92
N PRO A 317 26.58 -0.51 3.29
CA PRO A 317 27.11 -1.69 3.95
C PRO A 317 28.57 -1.41 4.36
N LEU A 318 28.85 -1.59 5.65
CA LEU A 318 30.22 -1.57 6.18
C LEU A 318 30.98 -2.73 5.53
N GLY A 319 31.92 -2.36 4.67
CA GLY A 319 32.90 -3.27 4.09
C GLY A 319 33.68 -3.94 5.21
N ASP A 320 33.65 -5.26 5.16
CA ASP A 320 34.41 -6.19 5.96
C ASP A 320 35.91 -5.86 5.84
N SER A 321 36.50 -5.33 6.90
CA SER A 321 37.93 -5.05 6.99
C SER A 321 38.42 -5.40 8.38
N ARG A 322 38.58 -6.71 8.64
CA ARG A 322 39.54 -7.27 9.61
C ARG A 322 39.60 -8.80 9.46
N ARG A 323 40.39 -9.27 8.49
CA ARG A 323 41.08 -10.55 8.65
C ARG A 323 42.34 -10.31 9.51
N PRO A 324 42.56 -11.05 10.61
CA PRO A 324 43.86 -11.16 11.23
C PRO A 324 44.66 -12.20 10.46
N ASP A 325 45.77 -11.78 9.85
CA ASP A 325 46.71 -12.72 9.26
C ASP A 325 47.55 -13.39 10.35
N ARG A 326 47.69 -14.70 10.22
CA ARG A 326 48.36 -15.60 11.15
C ARG A 326 49.87 -15.43 10.96
N GLY A 327 50.57 -15.16 12.05
CA GLY A 327 52.02 -15.30 12.11
C GLY A 327 52.43 -16.76 11.87
N ASP A 328 53.25 -16.96 10.85
CA ASP A 328 54.00 -18.19 10.57
C ASP A 328 55.24 -18.25 11.50
N PRO A 329 55.55 -19.38 12.14
CA PRO A 329 56.73 -19.51 12.98
C PRO A 329 57.94 -20.02 12.17
N GLY A 330 59.08 -19.35 12.33
CA GLY A 330 60.38 -20.03 12.30
C GLY A 330 61.33 -19.66 11.16
N ARG A 331 62.41 -18.97 11.55
CA ARG A 331 63.82 -18.96 11.07
C ARG A 331 64.37 -17.56 11.43
N GLY A 332 65.28 -17.36 12.37
CA GLY A 332 66.44 -18.15 12.76
C GLY A 332 67.69 -17.55 12.14
N ARG A 333 68.23 -16.49 12.77
CA ARG A 333 69.65 -16.14 12.97
C ARG A 333 69.81 -14.73 13.50
#